data_AF-A0A3N5YC29-F1
#
_entry.id   AF-A0A3N5YC29-F1
#
_cell.length_a   1.000
_cell.length_b   1.000
_cell.length_c   1.000
_cell.angle_alpha   90.00
_cell.angle_beta   90.00
_cell.angle_gamma   90.00
#
_symmetry.space_group_name_H-M   'P 1'
#
loop_
_entity.id
_entity.type
_entity.pdbx_description
1 polymer ?
#
loop_
_entity_poly.entity_id
_entity_poly.type
_entity_poly.pdbx_seq_one_letter_code
_entity_poly.pdbx_strand_id
1 'polypeptide(L)' 'GHEFHYSRVLDWAGRDGDLVFRMRRGVGIHGDRDGILYKNVLATYTHIHALGTPGWAAALVRNAAAFRSRKKRD' A
#
# COMPACT_ATOMS: atom_id res chain seq x y z
N GLY A 1 2.84 11.33 2.13
CA GLY A 1 4.14 10.65 1.90
C GLY A 1 4.88 11.36 0.79
N HIS A 2 5.93 10.72 0.27
CA HIS A 2 6.62 11.11 -0.96
C HIS A 2 7.00 9.83 -1.71
N GLU A 3 7.21 9.92 -3.01
CA GLU A 3 7.81 8.84 -3.79
C GLU A 3 9.21 9.26 -4.27
N PHE A 4 10.15 8.31 -4.27
CA PHE A 4 11.47 8.47 -4.87
C PHE A 4 11.98 7.10 -5.30
N HIS A 5 11.91 6.80 -6.60
CA HIS A 5 12.32 5.50 -7.14
C HIS A 5 12.79 5.65 -8.60
N TYR A 6 13.74 4.81 -8.99
CA TYR A 6 14.23 4.72 -10.38
C TYR A 6 13.55 3.59 -11.16
N SER A 7 13.01 2.59 -10.47
CA SER A 7 12.27 1.50 -11.11
C SER A 7 10.87 1.97 -11.51
N ARG A 8 10.30 1.36 -12.54
CA ARG A 8 8.92 1.60 -12.97
C ARG A 8 8.27 0.28 -13.36
N VAL A 9 6.97 0.16 -13.11
CA VAL A 9 6.16 -0.93 -13.62
C VAL A 9 5.97 -0.74 -15.12
N LEU A 10 6.47 -1.68 -15.93
CA LEU A 10 6.41 -1.61 -17.39
C LEU A 10 5.02 -1.97 -17.92
N ASP A 11 4.40 -2.98 -17.33
CA ASP A 11 3.05 -3.42 -17.67
C ASP A 11 2.25 -3.67 -16.38
N TRP A 12 1.01 -3.18 -16.37
CA TRP A 12 0.11 -3.30 -15.24
C TRP A 12 -1.08 -4.17 -15.61
N ALA A 13 -1.07 -5.41 -15.11
CA ALA A 13 -2.12 -6.40 -15.36
C ALA A 13 -3.18 -6.48 -14.25
N GLY A 14 -3.09 -5.64 -13.22
CA GLY A 14 -4.08 -5.58 -12.14
C GLY A 14 -5.28 -4.69 -12.50
N ARG A 15 -6.26 -4.59 -11.60
CA ARG A 15 -7.42 -3.71 -11.78
C ARG A 15 -7.15 -2.36 -11.13
N ASP A 16 -7.75 -1.30 -11.65
CA ASP A 16 -7.67 0.04 -11.04
C ASP A 16 -8.07 0.09 -9.57
N GLY A 17 -8.98 -0.78 -9.15
CA GLY A 17 -9.44 -0.90 -7.76
C GLY A 17 -8.44 -1.58 -6.82
N ASP A 18 -7.41 -2.23 -7.36
CA ASP A 18 -6.32 -2.81 -6.56
C ASP A 18 -5.32 -1.72 -6.13
N LEU A 19 -5.34 -0.54 -6.77
CA LEU A 19 -4.52 0.63 -6.43
C LEU A 19 -5.30 1.58 -5.50
N VAL A 20 -4.85 1.69 -4.25
CA VAL A 20 -5.59 2.36 -3.16
C VAL A 20 -5.17 3.80 -2.90
N PHE A 21 -4.08 4.26 -3.53
CA PHE A 21 -3.62 5.64 -3.42
C PHE A 21 -3.87 6.40 -4.73
N ARG A 22 -4.43 7.61 -4.59
CA ARG A 22 -4.44 8.60 -5.68
C ARG A 22 -3.29 9.57 -5.47
N MET A 23 -2.42 9.69 -6.46
CA MET A 23 -1.29 10.61 -6.40
C MET A 23 -1.79 12.04 -6.66
N ARG A 24 -1.38 12.97 -5.80
CA ARG A 24 -1.54 14.42 -6.07
C ARG A 24 -0.37 14.99 -6.86
N ARG A 25 0.81 14.41 -6.69
CA ARG A 25 2.07 14.71 -7.36
C ARG A 25 2.88 13.42 -7.41
N GLY A 26 3.52 13.14 -8.53
CA GLY A 26 4.20 11.86 -8.78
C GLY A 26 3.51 11.01 -9.85
N VAL A 27 4.11 9.86 -10.16
CA VAL A 27 3.65 8.89 -11.17
C VAL A 27 2.95 7.70 -10.52
N GLY A 28 3.45 7.23 -9.38
CA GLY A 28 3.00 5.98 -8.77
C GLY A 28 3.29 4.75 -9.62
N ILE A 29 2.42 3.75 -9.51
CA ILE A 29 2.50 2.45 -10.19
C ILE A 29 1.86 2.51 -11.59
N HIS A 30 0.63 3.02 -11.69
CA HIS A 30 -0.11 3.08 -12.95
C HIS A 30 -1.09 4.25 -12.95
N GLY A 31 -1.05 5.05 -14.02
CA GLY A 31 -2.06 6.07 -14.32
C GLY A 31 -2.40 7.00 -13.16
N ASP A 32 -1.40 7.63 -12.51
CA ASP A 32 -1.52 8.51 -11.33
C ASP A 32 -1.90 7.83 -10.00
N ARG A 33 -1.85 6.50 -9.96
CA ARG A 33 -2.20 5.72 -8.78
C ARG A 33 -1.05 4.86 -8.28
N ASP A 34 -1.04 4.65 -6.98
CA ASP A 34 -0.05 3.85 -6.26
C ASP A 34 -0.75 2.96 -5.21
N GLY A 35 0.01 2.15 -4.50
CA GLY A 35 -0.48 1.34 -3.39
C GLY A 35 -1.29 0.15 -3.86
N ILE A 36 -0.63 -0.94 -4.24
CA ILE A 36 -1.28 -2.22 -4.53
C ILE A 36 -1.73 -2.85 -3.21
N LEU A 37 -3.03 -3.06 -3.06
CA LEU A 37 -3.60 -3.84 -1.97
C LEU A 37 -3.97 -5.24 -2.46
N TYR A 38 -3.30 -6.25 -1.91
CA TYR A 38 -3.67 -7.64 -2.12
C TYR A 38 -3.81 -8.37 -0.77
N LYS A 39 -5.03 -8.79 -0.44
CA LYS A 39 -5.38 -9.35 0.87
C LYS A 39 -4.97 -8.39 2.00
N ASN A 40 -3.92 -8.72 2.77
CA ASN A 40 -3.40 -7.91 3.86
C ASN A 40 -1.97 -7.40 3.58
N VAL A 41 -1.59 -7.34 2.30
CA VAL A 41 -0.30 -6.81 1.85
C VAL A 41 -0.55 -5.49 1.13
N LEU A 42 0.16 -4.46 1.55
CA LEU A 42 0.23 -3.17 0.84
C LEU A 42 1.64 -3.03 0.26
N ALA A 43 1.72 -2.93 -1.07
CA ALA A 43 2.96 -2.61 -1.78
C ALA A 43 2.84 -1.23 -2.41
N THR A 44 3.80 -0.33 -2.17
CA THR A 44 3.68 1.07 -2.59
C THR A 44 5.06 1.68 -2.81
N TYR A 45 5.17 2.55 -3.80
CA TYR A 45 6.34 3.42 -3.97
C TYR A 45 6.31 4.63 -3.03
N THR A 46 5.12 4.99 -2.53
CA THR A 46 4.95 6.05 -1.54
C THR A 46 5.57 5.66 -0.21
N HIS A 47 6.58 6.42 0.20
CA HIS A 47 7.13 6.37 1.55
C HIS A 47 6.12 6.95 2.55
N ILE A 48 5.69 6.11 3.48
CA ILE A 48 4.72 6.48 4.53
C ILE A 48 5.47 6.76 5.83
N HIS A 49 5.43 8.02 6.27
CA HIS A 49 5.94 8.40 7.59
C HIS A 49 4.86 8.23 8.65
N ALA A 50 5.12 7.42 9.68
CA ALA A 50 4.12 7.06 10.69
C ALA A 50 3.51 8.27 11.42
N LEU A 51 4.30 9.28 11.78
CA LEU A 51 3.79 10.50 12.43
C LEU A 51 3.01 11.39 11.46
N GLY A 52 3.36 11.36 10.16
CA GLY A 52 2.64 12.10 9.12
C GLY A 52 1.37 11.38 8.64
N THR A 53 1.18 10.12 9.04
CA THR A 53 -0.01 9.30 8.74
C THR A 53 -0.40 8.54 10.01
N PRO A 54 -1.01 9.21 11.02
CA PRO A 54 -1.14 8.67 12.37
C PRO A 54 -1.87 7.32 12.49
N GLY A 55 -2.72 6.98 11.53
CA GLY A 55 -3.41 5.68 11.48
C GLY A 55 -2.58 4.52 10.94
N TRP A 56 -1.48 4.79 10.24
CA TRP A 56 -0.71 3.78 9.50
C TRP A 56 -0.14 2.68 10.41
N ALA A 57 0.65 3.08 11.41
CA ALA A 57 1.35 2.12 12.27
C ALA A 57 0.37 1.27 13.08
N ALA A 58 -0.64 1.89 13.70
CA ALA A 58 -1.65 1.17 14.47
C ALA A 58 -2.49 0.21 13.61
N ALA A 59 -2.81 0.59 12.37
CA ALA A 59 -3.55 -0.28 11.45
C ALA A 59 -2.74 -1.51 11.04
N LEU A 60 -1.45 -1.34 10.71
CA LEU A 60 -0.56 -2.44 10.35
C LEU A 60 -0.48 -3.48 11.48
N VAL A 61 -0.22 -3.02 12.72
CA VAL A 61 -0.11 -3.89 13.90
C VAL A 61 -1.44 -4.61 14.18
N ARG A 62 -2.57 -3.89 14.12
CA ARG A 62 -3.90 -4.48 14.31
C ARG A 62 -4.21 -5.58 13.30
N ASN A 63 -3.90 -5.36 12.03
CA ASN A 63 -4.14 -6.35 10.97
C ASN A 63 -3.23 -7.58 11.12
N ALA A 64 -1.97 -7.40 11.52
CA ALA A 64 -1.06 -8.51 11.83
C ALA A 64 -1.56 -9.36 13.01
N ALA A 65 -2.04 -8.71 14.08
CA ALA A 65 -2.63 -9.41 15.22
C ALA A 65 -3.90 -10.19 14.83
N ALA A 66 -4.79 -9.58 14.05
CA ALA A 66 -6.01 -10.22 13.55
C ALA A 66 -5.70 -11.46 12.69
N PHE A 67 -4.69 -11.37 11.81
CA PHE A 67 -4.23 -12.50 11.01
C PHE A 67 -3.74 -13.67 11.88
N ARG A 68 -2.90 -13.38 12.89
CA ARG A 68 -2.42 -14.40 13.84
C ARG A 68 -3.55 -15.09 14.59
N SER A 69 -4.57 -14.35 15.02
CA SER A 69 -5.72 -14.91 15.74
C SER A 69 -6.58 -15.82 14.86
N ARG A 70 -6.75 -15.48 13.57
CA ARG A 70 -7.48 -16.34 12.62
C ARG A 70 -6.74 -17.65 12.37
N LYS A 71 -5.42 -17.60 12.13
CA LYS A 71 -4.59 -18.80 11.90
C LYS A 71 -4.58 -19.79 13.07
N LYS A 72 -4.82 -19.33 14.31
CA LYS A 72 -4.94 -20.21 15.49
C LYS A 72 -6.27 -20.96 15.58
N ARG A 73 -7.30 -20.53 14.83
CA ARG A 73 -8.63 -21.15 14.82
C ARG A 73 -8.81 -22.17 13.69
N ASP A 74 -7.87 -22.23 12.76
CA ASP A 74 -7.78 -23.23 11.69
C ASP A 74 -6.84 -24.37 12.14
#